data_AF-A0A846DKF4-F1
#
_entry.id   AF-A0A846DKF4-F1
#
_cell.length_a   1.000
_cell.length_b   1.000
_cell.length_c   1.000
_cell.angle_alpha   90.00
_cell.angle_beta   90.00
_cell.angle_gamma   90.00
#
_symmetry.space_group_name_H-M   'P 1'
#
loop_
_entity.id
_entity.type
_entity.pdbx_description
1 polymer ?
#
loop_
_entity_poly.entity_id
_entity_poly.type
_entity_poly.pdbx_seq_one_letter_code
_entity_poly.pdbx_strand_id
1 'polypeptide(L)'
;MFSPLFMPDTRINQIRDQITDKSITIKKFTPNFLEWMQIAALSICQSGYNTCTNILETKTPAILIPDLKMSDQLPRATRLSKLGLVKMIKPNAEVLKVIKN
;
A
#
# COMPACT_ATOMS: atom_id res chain seq x y z
N MET A 1 -0.54 13.94 17.05
CA MET A 1 -1.18 12.66 17.46
C MET A 1 -1.46 11.87 16.19
N PHE A 2 -0.65 10.87 15.87
CA PHE A 2 -0.89 9.99 14.72
C PHE A 2 -1.96 8.99 15.17
N SER A 3 -3.21 9.19 14.80
CA SER A 3 -4.22 8.14 14.96
C SER A 3 -4.09 7.26 13.72
N PRO A 4 -3.48 6.06 13.79
CA PRO A 4 -3.55 5.13 12.68
C PRO A 4 -5.03 4.97 12.27
N LEU A 5 -5.32 4.84 10.98
CA LEU A 5 -6.68 4.49 10.55
C LEU A 5 -7.12 3.28 11.36
N PHE A 6 -8.09 3.49 12.25
CA PHE A 6 -8.59 2.43 13.11
C PHE A 6 -9.45 1.51 12.26
N MET A 7 -8.99 0.28 12.06
CA MET A 7 -9.84 -0.79 11.56
C MET A 7 -10.25 -1.68 12.74
N PRO A 8 -11.56 -1.82 13.02
CA PRO A 8 -12.05 -2.71 14.07
C PRO A 8 -11.57 -4.15 13.86
N ASP A 9 -11.29 -4.87 14.95
CA ASP A 9 -10.89 -6.27 14.88
C ASP A 9 -11.95 -7.15 14.21
N THR A 10 -13.23 -6.80 14.36
CA THR A 10 -14.34 -7.46 13.67
C THR A 10 -14.18 -7.43 12.15
N ARG A 11 -13.76 -6.29 11.58
CA ARG A 11 -13.52 -6.16 10.14
C ARG A 11 -12.29 -6.94 9.69
N ILE A 12 -11.21 -6.91 10.46
CA ILE A 12 -10.02 -7.72 10.18
C ILE A 12 -10.36 -9.21 10.12
N ASN A 13 -11.13 -9.70 11.10
CA ASN A 13 -11.50 -11.11 11.18
C ASN A 13 -12.39 -11.53 10.00
N GLN A 14 -13.37 -10.69 9.61
CA GLN A 14 -14.17 -10.94 8.41
C GLN A 14 -13.31 -11.10 7.15
N ILE A 15 -12.25 -10.30 6.98
CA ILE A 15 -11.35 -10.42 5.82
C ILE A 15 -10.52 -11.71 5.93
N ARG A 16 -10.06 -12.07 7.14
CA ARG A 16 -9.34 -13.33 7.36
C ARG A 16 -10.19 -14.56 7.04
N ASP A 17 -11.47 -14.53 7.40
CA ASP A 17 -12.39 -15.64 7.14
C ASP A 17 -12.65 -15.84 5.64
N GLN A 18 -12.45 -14.82 4.81
CA GLN A 18 -12.56 -14.89 3.34
C GLN A 18 -11.29 -15.42 2.67
N ILE A 19 -10.16 -15.47 3.38
CA ILE A 19 -8.90 -15.99 2.83
C ILE A 19 -8.88 -17.51 2.98
N THR A 20 -9.01 -18.19 1.85
CA THR A 20 -8.83 -19.65 1.76
C THR A 20 -7.41 -20.04 1.36
N ASP A 21 -6.67 -19.13 0.72
CA ASP A 21 -5.31 -19.33 0.27
C ASP A 21 -4.29 -19.09 1.39
N LYS A 22 -3.52 -20.13 1.72
CA LYS A 22 -2.47 -20.10 2.76
C LYS A 22 -1.27 -19.22 2.39
N SER A 23 -1.12 -18.82 1.13
CA SER A 23 -0.07 -17.89 0.69
C SER A 23 -0.32 -16.44 1.13
N ILE A 24 -1.56 -16.11 1.52
CA ILE A 24 -1.96 -14.77 1.91
C ILE A 24 -1.91 -14.63 3.43
N THR A 25 -1.25 -13.58 3.91
CA THR A 25 -1.16 -13.27 5.34
C THR A 25 -1.68 -11.87 5.62
N ILE A 26 -2.64 -11.75 6.55
CA ILE A 26 -3.15 -10.46 7.05
C ILE A 26 -2.56 -10.14 8.41
N LYS A 27 -1.84 -9.01 8.45
CA LYS A 27 -1.33 -8.41 9.68
C LYS A 27 -1.91 -7.02 9.85
N LYS A 28 -2.28 -6.68 11.09
CA LYS A 28 -2.55 -5.29 11.48
C LYS A 28 -1.22 -4.52 11.52
N PHE A 29 -1.23 -3.31 12.06
CA PHE A 29 -0.02 -2.57 12.40
C PHE A 29 0.99 -3.47 13.10
N THR A 30 2.21 -3.48 12.58
CA THR A 30 3.33 -4.30 13.07
C THR A 30 4.56 -3.42 13.20
N PRO A 31 5.37 -3.56 14.27
CA PRO A 31 6.65 -2.86 14.36
C PRO A 31 7.65 -3.34 13.30
N ASN A 32 7.49 -4.57 12.80
CA ASN A 32 8.43 -5.21 11.87
C ASN A 32 8.14 -4.85 10.39
N PHE A 33 7.35 -3.81 10.12
CA PHE A 33 6.91 -3.48 8.76
C PHE A 33 8.09 -3.17 7.82
N LEU A 34 9.08 -2.42 8.29
CA LEU A 34 10.27 -2.08 7.48
C LEU A 34 11.11 -3.33 7.18
N GLU A 35 11.29 -4.21 8.17
CA GLU A 35 12.04 -5.47 7.99
C GLU A 35 11.39 -6.35 6.90
N TRP A 36 10.06 -6.48 6.94
CA TRP A 36 9.34 -7.22 5.91
C TRP A 36 9.39 -6.54 4.54
N MET A 37 9.34 -5.21 4.50
CA MET A 37 9.47 -4.46 3.26
C MET A 37 10.85 -4.67 2.62
N GLN A 38 11.93 -4.66 3.40
CA GLN A 38 13.30 -4.87 2.89
C GLN A 38 13.51 -6.22 2.18
N ILE A 39 12.80 -7.27 2.62
CA ILE A 39 12.88 -8.61 2.02
C ILE A 39 11.79 -8.86 0.97
N ALA A 40 10.86 -7.90 0.78
CA ALA A 40 9.79 -8.05 -0.19
C ALA A 40 10.33 -7.86 -1.61
N ALA A 41 9.92 -8.74 -2.52
CA ALA A 41 10.20 -8.55 -3.95
C ALA A 41 9.46 -7.32 -4.53
N LEU A 42 8.33 -6.93 -3.91
CA LEU A 42 7.49 -5.84 -4.39
C LEU A 42 6.58 -5.30 -3.26
N SER A 43 6.47 -3.97 -3.17
CA SER A 43 5.46 -3.29 -2.35
C SER A 43 4.38 -2.63 -3.23
N ILE A 44 3.10 -2.86 -2.91
CA ILE A 44 1.96 -2.23 -3.59
C ILE A 44 1.21 -1.35 -2.60
N CYS A 45 1.06 -0.05 -2.88
CA CYS A 45 0.38 0.87 -1.96
C CYS A 45 -0.23 2.09 -2.66
N GLN A 46 -1.03 2.86 -1.93
CA GLN A 46 -1.70 4.06 -2.45
C GLN A 46 -0.83 5.33 -2.44
N SER A 47 0.50 5.23 -2.36
CA SER A 47 1.36 6.42 -2.27
C SER A 47 1.10 7.30 -1.03
N GLY A 48 0.76 6.70 0.11
CA GLY A 48 0.73 7.42 1.40
C GLY A 48 2.14 7.90 1.79
N TYR A 49 2.24 9.06 2.46
CA TYR A 49 3.54 9.68 2.79
C TYR A 49 4.51 8.69 3.47
N ASN A 50 4.08 8.08 4.59
CA ASN A 50 4.92 7.15 5.36
C ASN A 50 5.35 5.92 4.55
N THR A 51 4.47 5.38 3.72
CA THR A 51 4.83 4.20 2.92
C THR A 51 5.81 4.57 1.83
N CYS A 52 5.65 5.74 1.19
CA CYS A 52 6.62 6.24 0.22
C CYS A 52 7.99 6.52 0.87
N THR A 53 8.03 7.08 2.09
CA THR A 53 9.32 7.25 2.80
C THR A 53 9.96 5.90 3.12
N ASN A 54 9.18 4.91 3.52
CA ASN A 54 9.70 3.55 3.77
C ASN A 54 10.23 2.90 2.48
N ILE A 55 9.56 3.10 1.34
CA ILE A 55 10.04 2.60 0.04
C ILE A 55 11.39 3.23 -0.31
N LEU A 56 11.56 4.53 -0.08
CA LEU A 56 12.83 5.23 -0.33
C LEU A 56 13.95 4.74 0.60
N GLU A 57 13.64 4.54 1.88
CA GLU A 57 14.57 4.04 2.89
C GLU A 57 15.04 2.62 2.57
N THR A 58 14.10 1.72 2.29
CA THR A 58 14.36 0.30 2.05
C THR A 58 14.81 0.00 0.62
N LYS A 59 14.66 0.96 -0.30
CA LYS A 59 14.88 0.79 -1.75
C LYS A 59 14.09 -0.37 -2.36
N THR A 60 12.95 -0.70 -1.74
CA THR A 60 12.11 -1.82 -2.17
C THR A 60 11.42 -1.49 -3.49
N PRO A 61 11.44 -2.38 -4.50
CA PRO A 61 10.66 -2.20 -5.71
C PRO A 61 9.19 -1.95 -5.37
N ALA A 62 8.54 -0.97 -6.02
CA ALA A 62 7.18 -0.60 -5.67
C ALA A 62 6.29 -0.22 -6.86
N ILE A 63 5.00 -0.55 -6.71
CA ILE A 63 3.90 -0.06 -7.54
C ILE A 63 3.01 0.84 -6.69
N LEU A 64 2.82 2.08 -7.15
CA LEU A 64 1.96 3.06 -6.52
C LEU A 64 0.63 3.19 -7.27
N ILE A 65 -0.48 3.06 -6.54
CA ILE A 65 -1.86 3.21 -7.05
C ILE A 65 -2.57 4.31 -6.23
N PRO A 66 -2.32 5.60 -6.50
CA PRO A 66 -2.79 6.68 -5.64
C PRO A 66 -4.31 6.76 -5.58
N ASP A 67 -4.91 7.01 -4.43
CA ASP A 67 -6.33 7.40 -4.33
C ASP A 67 -6.50 8.84 -4.84
N LEU A 68 -7.30 9.02 -5.90
CA LEU A 68 -7.55 10.34 -6.49
C LEU A 68 -8.34 11.28 -5.59
N LYS A 69 -8.98 10.77 -4.52
CA LYS A 69 -9.63 11.60 -3.49
C LYS A 69 -8.61 12.26 -2.55
N MET A 70 -7.41 11.71 -2.45
CA MET A 70 -6.34 12.23 -1.61
C MET A 70 -5.42 13.11 -2.46
N SER A 71 -5.51 14.42 -2.25
CA SER A 71 -4.87 15.44 -3.10
C SER A 71 -3.34 15.31 -3.18
N ASP A 72 -2.71 14.70 -2.18
CA ASP A 72 -1.26 14.57 -2.06
C ASP A 72 -0.69 13.27 -2.67
N GLN A 73 -1.52 12.24 -2.87
CA GLN A 73 -1.06 10.91 -3.30
C GLN A 73 -0.66 10.88 -4.78
N LEU A 74 -1.49 11.46 -5.66
CA LEU A 74 -1.22 11.49 -7.11
C LEU A 74 0.04 12.31 -7.46
N PRO A 75 0.23 13.54 -6.93
CA PRO A 75 1.47 14.29 -7.18
C PRO A 75 2.72 13.53 -6.71
N ARG A 76 2.65 12.88 -5.54
CA ARG A 76 3.75 12.08 -4.99
C ARG A 76 4.08 10.88 -5.89
N ALA A 77 3.07 10.09 -6.25
CA ALA A 77 3.25 8.93 -7.11
C ALA A 77 3.82 9.32 -8.48
N THR A 78 3.31 10.43 -9.04
CA THR A 78 3.78 10.98 -10.32
C THR A 78 5.24 11.41 -10.23
N ARG A 79 5.63 12.13 -9.16
CA ARG A 79 7.02 12.58 -8.97
C ARG A 79 7.98 11.40 -8.83
N LEU A 80 7.68 10.45 -7.95
CA LEU A 80 8.53 9.28 -7.72
C LEU A 80 8.67 8.43 -8.97
N SER A 81 7.59 8.26 -9.74
CA SER A 81 7.63 7.49 -10.99
C SER A 81 8.43 8.20 -12.08
N LYS A 82 8.31 9.54 -12.21
CA LYS A 82 9.14 10.33 -13.13
C LYS A 82 10.64 10.26 -12.82
N LEU A 83 10.99 10.10 -11.54
CA LEU A 83 12.38 9.90 -11.11
C LEU A 83 12.88 8.46 -11.32
N GLY A 84 12.06 7.55 -11.84
CA GLY A 84 12.43 6.16 -12.06
C GLY A 84 12.50 5.30 -10.78
N LEU A 85 12.05 5.83 -9.65
CA LEU A 85 12.16 5.16 -8.35
C LEU A 85 11.08 4.09 -8.13
N VAL A 86 9.93 4.26 -8.78
CA VAL A 86 8.76 3.37 -8.65
C VAL A 86 7.99 3.30 -9.98
N LYS A 87 7.12 2.29 -10.11
CA LYS A 87 6.08 2.30 -11.15
C LYS A 87 4.80 2.89 -10.57
N MET A 88 4.09 3.69 -11.36
CA MET A 88 2.75 4.18 -11.00
C MET A 88 1.72 3.55 -11.94
N ILE A 89 0.67 2.97 -11.35
CA ILE A 89 -0.55 2.61 -12.09
C ILE A 89 -1.57 3.70 -11.76
N LYS A 90 -1.94 4.48 -12.78
CA LYS A 90 -2.98 5.50 -12.62
C LYS A 90 -4.33 4.78 -12.41
N PRO A 91 -5.10 5.10 -11.36
CA PRO A 91 -6.42 4.51 -11.18
C PRO A 91 -7.30 4.84 -12.37
N ASN A 92 -7.93 3.81 -12.91
CA ASN A 92 -8.95 3.88 -13.94
C ASN A 92 -10.14 3.02 -13.51
N ALA A 93 -11.21 2.99 -14.33
CA ALA A 93 -12.41 2.23 -13.99
C ALA A 93 -12.12 0.75 -13.70
N GLU A 94 -11.23 0.10 -14.46
CA GLU A 94 -10.91 -1.32 -14.29
C GLU A 94 -10.09 -1.59 -13.03
N VAL A 95 -9.05 -0.80 -12.77
CA VAL A 95 -8.24 -0.90 -11.55
C VAL A 95 -9.10 -0.66 -10.30
N LEU A 96 -10.04 0.28 -10.38
CA LEU A 96 -10.93 0.59 -9.27
C LEU A 96 -11.97 -0.51 -9.00
N LYS A 97 -12.35 -1.32 -10.01
CA LYS A 97 -13.20 -2.50 -9.78
C LYS A 97 -12.49 -3.54 -8.92
N VAL A 98 -11.20 -3.77 -9.16
CA VAL A 98 -10.39 -4.72 -8.37
C VAL A 98 -10.21 -4.24 -6.93
N ILE A 99 -10.12 -2.93 -6.70
CA ILE A 99 -9.88 -2.35 -5.36
C ILE A 99 -11.18 -2.27 -4.52
N LYS A 100 -12.35 -2.20 -5.16
CA LYS A 100 -13.64 -2.01 -4.47
C LYS A 100 -14.41 -3.29 -4.21
N ASN A 101 -14.01 -4.41 -4.81
CA ASN A 101 -14.59 -5.73 -4.60
C ASN A 101 -13.82 -6.48 -3.50
#